data_AF-A0A3D9BV14-F1
#
_entry.id   AF-A0A3D9BV14-F1
#
_cell.length_a   1.000
_cell.length_b   1.000
_cell.length_c   1.000
_cell.angle_alpha   90.00
_cell.angle_beta   90.00
_cell.angle_gamma   90.00
#
_symmetry.space_group_name_H-M   'P 1'
#
loop_
_entity.id
_entity.type
_entity.pdbx_description
1 polymer ?
#
loop_
_entity_poly.entity_id
_entity_poly.type
_entity_poly.pdbx_seq_one_letter_code
_entity_poly.pdbx_strand_id
1 'polypeptide(L)'
;MTEPVVWALAAAAGAVVGAAYAACLWAGVRALTAGGGGGRFALFAALRAALILGALALAVAAELGAGAILAGLAGFVAVRLTVTRRVRDGEGAPWR
;
A
#
# COMPACT_ATOMS: atom_id res chain seq x y z
N MET A 1 -7.95 -0.19 -25.60
CA MET A 1 -7.99 0.95 -24.65
C MET A 1 -6.85 1.89 -25.03
N THR A 2 -7.01 3.20 -24.87
CA THR A 2 -5.90 4.13 -25.13
C THR A 2 -4.84 3.99 -24.03
N GLU A 3 -3.56 4.05 -24.38
CA GLU A 3 -2.40 4.07 -23.46
C GLU A 3 -2.63 4.86 -22.15
N PRO A 4 -3.14 6.12 -22.16
CA PRO A 4 -3.35 6.89 -20.93
C PRO A 4 -4.39 6.27 -19.99
N VAL A 5 -5.41 5.58 -20.51
CA VAL A 5 -6.43 4.93 -19.67
C VAL A 5 -5.83 3.73 -18.94
N VAL A 6 -4.94 2.98 -19.59
CA VAL A 6 -4.24 1.86 -18.97
C VAL A 6 -3.36 2.35 -17.81
N TRP A 7 -2.64 3.47 -18.01
CA TRP A 7 -1.81 4.04 -16.95
C TRP A 7 -2.63 4.58 -15.79
N ALA A 8 -3.75 5.25 -16.07
CA ALA A 8 -4.65 5.75 -15.02
C ALA A 8 -5.24 4.61 -14.18
N LEU A 9 -5.68 3.52 -14.83
CA LEU A 9 -6.18 2.34 -14.13
C LEU A 9 -5.09 1.63 -13.34
N ALA A 10 -3.88 1.51 -13.88
CA ALA A 10 -2.75 0.93 -13.17
C ALA A 10 -2.40 1.76 -11.92
N ALA A 11 -2.34 3.10 -12.04
CA ALA A 11 -2.14 4.00 -10.91
C ALA A 11 -3.25 3.87 -9.86
N ALA A 12 -4.52 3.80 -10.28
CA ALA A 12 -5.63 3.58 -9.36
C ALA A 12 -5.53 2.23 -8.63
N ALA A 13 -5.18 1.15 -9.34
CA ALA A 13 -4.96 -0.16 -8.74
C ALA A 13 -3.81 -0.13 -7.71
N GLY A 14 -2.70 0.52 -8.05
CA GLY A 14 -1.58 0.74 -7.14
C GLY A 14 -1.97 1.53 -5.90
N ALA A 15 -2.79 2.58 -6.05
CA ALA A 15 -3.32 3.36 -4.93
C ALA A 15 -4.20 2.51 -4.01
N VAL A 16 -5.07 1.65 -4.56
CA VAL A 16 -5.89 0.71 -3.78
C VAL A 16 -5.02 -0.26 -3.00
N VAL A 17 -3.99 -0.84 -3.62
CA VAL A 17 -3.01 -1.71 -2.93
C VAL A 17 -2.28 -0.93 -1.83
N GLY A 18 -1.92 0.32 -2.08
CA GLY A 18 -1.27 1.20 -1.09
C GLY A 18 -2.15 1.49 0.12
N ALA A 19 -3.44 1.75 -0.12
CA ALA A 19 -4.41 1.97 0.94
C ALA A 19 -4.64 0.69 1.77
N ALA A 20 -4.77 -0.46 1.11
CA ALA A 20 -4.92 -1.76 1.78
C ALA A 20 -3.67 -2.11 2.61
N TYR A 21 -2.47 -1.84 2.08
CA TYR A 21 -1.21 -2.02 2.81
C TYR A 21 -1.17 -1.15 4.07
N ALA A 22 -1.54 0.14 3.95
CA ALA A 22 -1.57 1.07 5.08
C ALA A 22 -2.61 0.66 6.13
N ALA A 23 -3.79 0.21 5.71
CA ALA A 23 -4.82 -0.30 6.61
C ALA A 23 -4.36 -1.56 7.38
N CYS A 24 -3.70 -2.50 6.71
CA CYS A 24 -3.12 -3.69 7.35
C CYS A 24 -2.04 -3.31 8.37
N LEU A 25 -1.17 -2.36 8.01
CA LEU A 25 -0.15 -1.85 8.93
C LEU A 25 -0.80 -1.22 10.17
N TRP A 26 -1.79 -0.34 9.96
CA TRP A 26 -2.47 0.35 11.05
C TRP A 26 -3.25 -0.61 11.95
N ALA A 27 -3.95 -1.60 11.37
CA ALA A 27 -4.61 -2.66 12.11
C ALA A 27 -3.61 -3.53 12.90
N GLY A 28 -2.47 -3.87 12.32
CA GLY A 28 -1.41 -4.63 12.98
C GLY A 28 -0.80 -3.88 14.17
N VAL A 29 -0.54 -2.58 14.01
CA VAL A 29 -0.07 -1.72 15.11
C VAL A 29 -1.12 -1.61 16.22
N ARG A 30 -2.39 -1.35 15.88
CA ARG A 30 -3.47 -1.28 16.88
C ARG A 30 -3.66 -2.62 17.61
N ALA A 31 -3.52 -3.74 16.91
CA ALA A 31 -3.61 -5.06 17.51
C ALA A 31 -2.50 -5.29 18.55
N LEU A 32 -1.27 -4.84 18.29
CA LEU A 32 -0.17 -4.88 19.26
C LEU A 32 -0.46 -3.99 20.48
N THR A 33 -0.88 -2.75 20.26
CA THR A 33 -1.12 -1.80 21.36
C THR A 33 -2.33 -2.18 22.23
N ALA A 34 -3.31 -2.90 21.67
CA ALA A 34 -4.49 -3.39 22.40
C ALA A 34 -4.23 -4.68 23.21
N GLY A 35 -2.97 -5.02 23.48
CA GLY A 35 -2.60 -6.26 24.20
C GLY A 35 -2.70 -7.53 23.36
N GLY A 36 -2.78 -7.42 22.04
CA GLY A 36 -2.79 -8.56 21.13
C GLY A 36 -1.41 -9.20 21.00
N GLY A 37 -1.36 -10.54 21.03
CA GLY A 37 -0.14 -11.31 20.86
C GLY A 37 0.50 -11.15 19.47
N GLY A 38 1.82 -11.35 19.39
CA GLY A 38 2.63 -11.20 18.17
C GLY A 38 2.12 -11.98 16.94
N GLY A 39 1.30 -13.03 17.14
CA GLY A 39 0.65 -13.77 16.06
C GLY A 39 -0.30 -12.92 15.19
N ARG A 40 -1.06 -11.98 15.77
CA ARG A 40 -1.93 -11.08 14.98
C ARG A 40 -1.10 -10.11 14.13
N PHE A 41 0.00 -9.60 14.68
CA PHE A 41 0.93 -8.77 13.94
C PHE A 41 1.60 -9.55 12.80
N ALA A 42 2.05 -10.78 13.07
CA ALA A 42 2.62 -11.67 12.05
C ALA A 42 1.61 -11.97 10.93
N LEU A 43 0.34 -12.18 11.26
CA LEU A 43 -0.73 -12.35 10.27
C LEU A 43 -0.88 -11.12 9.37
N PHE A 44 -0.95 -9.90 9.93
CA PHE A 44 -1.01 -8.69 9.12
C PHE A 44 0.28 -8.42 8.34
N ALA A 45 1.44 -8.88 8.82
CA ALA A 45 2.69 -8.85 8.06
C ALA A 45 2.63 -9.81 6.86
N ALA A 46 2.16 -11.04 7.06
CA ALA A 46 1.96 -12.01 5.99
C ALA A 46 0.95 -11.50 4.95
N LEU A 47 -0.16 -10.90 5.39
CA LEU A 47 -1.18 -10.35 4.49
C LEU A 47 -0.62 -9.22 3.62
N ARG A 48 0.25 -8.36 4.17
CA ARG A 48 0.96 -7.33 3.39
C ARG A 48 1.90 -7.92 2.35
N ALA A 49 2.65 -8.95 2.71
CA ALA A 49 3.51 -9.65 1.77
C ALA A 49 2.69 -10.29 0.64
N ALA A 50 1.59 -10.97 0.98
CA ALA A 50 0.67 -11.56 0.02
C ALA A 50 0.05 -10.51 -0.93
N LEU A 51 -0.30 -9.31 -0.43
CA LEU A 51 -0.80 -8.20 -1.24
C LEU A 51 0.22 -7.75 -2.30
N ILE A 52 1.48 -7.54 -1.88
CA ILE A 52 2.54 -7.09 -2.78
C ILE A 52 2.88 -8.18 -3.81
N LEU A 53 3.05 -9.42 -3.34
CA LEU A 53 3.36 -10.55 -4.21
C LEU A 53 2.21 -10.84 -5.18
N GLY A 54 0.96 -10.78 -4.72
CA GLY A 54 -0.23 -10.95 -5.54
C GLY A 54 -0.35 -9.86 -6.61
N ALA A 55 -0.10 -8.60 -6.25
CA ALA A 55 -0.09 -7.50 -7.22
C ALA A 55 1.00 -7.68 -8.29
N LEU A 56 2.20 -8.12 -7.87
CA LEU A 56 3.31 -8.40 -8.80
C LEU A 56 2.99 -9.60 -9.71
N ALA A 57 2.47 -10.69 -9.14
CA ALA A 57 2.07 -11.87 -9.90
C ALA A 57 0.98 -11.53 -10.93
N LEU A 58 0.01 -10.69 -10.55
CA LEU A 58 -1.03 -10.23 -11.45
C LEU A 58 -0.46 -9.35 -12.57
N ALA A 59 0.49 -8.46 -12.26
CA ALA A 59 1.14 -7.63 -13.26
C ALA A 59 1.94 -8.45 -14.28
N VAL A 60 2.61 -9.51 -13.83
CA VAL A 60 3.32 -10.47 -14.70
C VAL A 60 2.33 -11.27 -15.54
N ALA A 61 1.27 -11.81 -14.94
CA ALA A 61 0.26 -12.60 -15.63
C ALA A 61 -0.54 -11.79 -16.67
N ALA A 62 -0.68 -10.48 -16.46
CA ALA A 62 -1.33 -9.57 -17.39
C ALA A 62 -0.37 -8.97 -18.44
N GLU A 63 0.90 -9.42 -18.47
CA GLU A 63 1.94 -8.97 -19.41
C GLU A 63 2.04 -7.43 -19.49
N LEU A 64 1.87 -6.76 -18.34
CA LEU A 64 1.82 -5.30 -18.32
C LEU A 64 3.16 -4.71 -18.77
N GLY A 65 3.09 -3.75 -19.69
CA GLY A 65 4.24 -2.96 -20.09
C GLY A 65 4.84 -2.20 -18.90
N ALA A 66 6.15 -1.93 -18.97
CA ALA A 66 6.89 -1.25 -17.89
C ALA A 66 6.25 0.08 -17.46
N GLY A 67 5.66 0.83 -18.40
CA GLY A 67 4.94 2.08 -18.10
C GLY A 67 3.73 1.89 -17.17
N ALA A 68 2.94 0.84 -17.38
CA ALA A 68 1.78 0.55 -16.53
C ALA A 68 2.22 0.11 -15.12
N ILE A 69 3.30 -0.68 -15.02
CA ILE A 69 3.88 -1.08 -13.73
C ILE A 69 4.37 0.15 -12.96
N LEU A 70 5.07 1.08 -13.63
CA LEU A 70 5.53 2.33 -13.04
C LEU A 70 4.36 3.22 -12.59
N ALA A 71 3.30 3.31 -13.38
CA ALA A 71 2.10 4.06 -13.00
C ALA A 71 1.45 3.47 -11.73
N GLY A 72 1.34 2.14 -11.64
CA GLY A 72 0.87 1.47 -10.44
C GLY A 72 1.75 1.71 -9.22
N LEU A 73 3.07 1.61 -9.37
CA LEU A 73 4.02 1.97 -8.32
C LEU A 73 3.84 3.43 -7.87
N ALA A 74 3.66 4.36 -8.80
CA ALA A 74 3.44 5.77 -8.48
C ALA A 74 2.16 5.96 -7.65
N GLY A 75 1.07 5.29 -8.01
CA GLY A 75 -0.18 5.31 -7.23
C GLY A 75 -0.01 4.75 -5.81
N PHE A 76 0.69 3.62 -5.68
CA PHE A 76 1.01 3.02 -4.37
C PHE A 76 1.84 3.97 -3.49
N VAL A 77 2.91 4.54 -4.05
CA VAL A 77 3.82 5.45 -3.35
C VAL A 77 3.09 6.74 -2.97
N ALA A 78 2.25 7.30 -3.84
CA ALA A 78 1.48 8.50 -3.57
C ALA A 78 0.57 8.33 -2.35
N VAL A 79 -0.15 7.21 -2.26
CA VAL A 79 -0.98 6.90 -1.08
C VAL A 79 -0.11 6.75 0.16
N ARG A 80 1.00 6.00 0.07
CA ARG A 80 1.93 5.81 1.19
C ARG A 80 2.42 7.14 1.74
N LEU A 81 2.90 8.03 0.87
CA LEU A 81 3.40 9.35 1.24
C LEU A 81 2.30 10.19 1.87
N THR A 82 1.10 10.19 1.29
CA THR A 82 -0.03 10.96 1.81
C THR A 82 -0.43 10.49 3.21
N VAL A 83 -0.53 9.18 3.44
CA VAL A 83 -0.85 8.61 4.76
C VAL A 83 0.24 8.95 5.76
N THR A 84 1.52 8.78 5.41
CA THR A 84 2.64 9.11 6.32
C THR A 84 2.72 10.60 6.67
N ARG A 85 2.44 11.49 5.71
CA ARG A 85 2.41 12.94 5.93
C ARG A 85 1.26 13.33 6.87
N ARG A 86 0.05 12.81 6.64
CA ARG A 86 -1.12 13.04 7.50
C ARG A 86 -0.88 12.65 8.96
N VAL A 87 -0.16 11.56 9.21
CA VAL A 87 0.21 11.15 10.57
C VAL A 87 1.21 12.13 11.18
N ARG A 88 2.23 12.52 10.40
CA ARG A 88 3.26 13.48 10.85
C ARG A 88 2.69 14.88 11.13
N ASP A 89 1.67 15.30 10.39
CA ASP A 89 1.02 16.60 10.61
C ASP A 89 0.07 16.58 11.83
N GLY A 90 -0.41 15.40 12.24
CA GLY A 90 -1.24 15.21 13.44
C GLY A 90 -0.44 15.12 14.74
N GLU A 91 0.81 14.65 14.67
CA GLU A 91 1.78 14.73 15.76
C GLU A 91 2.51 16.07 15.65
N GLY A 92 1.94 17.14 16.21
CA GLY A 92 2.69 18.35 16.50
C GLY A 92 3.94 17.95 17.29
N ALA A 93 5.10 17.98 16.66
CA ALA A 93 6.33 17.41 17.20
C ALA A 93 6.61 18.00 18.59
N PRO A 94 6.54 17.22 19.68
CA PRO A 94 6.71 17.74 21.04
C PRO A 94 8.14 18.20 21.36
N TRP A 95 9.05 18.14 20.39
CA TRP A 95 10.46 18.54 20.49
C TRP A 95 10.86 19.66 19.54
N ARG A 96 9.88 20.39 18.95
CA ARG A 96 10.14 21.60 18.17
C ARG A 96 9.79 22.86 18.93
#